data_AF-A0A1G9KEY5-F1
#
_entry.id   AF-A0A1G9KEY5-F1
#
_cell.length_a   1.000
_cell.length_b   1.000
_cell.length_c   1.000
_cell.angle_alpha   90.00
_cell.angle_beta   90.00
_cell.angle_gamma   90.00
#
_symmetry.space_group_name_H-M   'P 1'
#
loop_
_entity.id
_entity.type
_entity.pdbx_description
1 polymer ?
#
loop_
_entity_poly.entity_id
_entity_poly.type
_entity_poly.pdbx_seq_one_letter_code
_entity_poly.pdbx_strand_id
1 'polypeptide(L)'
;MNENLNLTPFTVESEVNKLDYTIPYGVTMLNATEAWKKGYTGKGVVVAIIDTGCDTKHPALEGRIIGGRNFTSDDNSNPDIFDDYQGHGTHVAGTIAANTTPVGITGVAPRSKFINIKGIG
;
A
#
# COMPACT_ATOMS: atom_id res chain seq x y z
N MET A 1 -5.91 -29.41 -0.98
CA MET A 1 -6.53 -28.16 -1.46
C MET A 1 -5.43 -27.35 -2.11
N ASN A 2 -5.30 -27.46 -3.44
CA ASN A 2 -4.40 -26.61 -4.22
C ASN A 2 -5.30 -25.70 -5.04
N GLU A 3 -5.87 -24.69 -4.39
CA GLU A 3 -6.41 -23.55 -5.12
C GLU A 3 -5.28 -22.54 -5.24
N ASN A 4 -4.85 -22.26 -6.46
CA ASN A 4 -3.89 -21.19 -6.71
C ASN A 4 -4.56 -19.87 -6.32
N LEU A 5 -4.00 -19.20 -5.31
CA LEU A 5 -4.46 -17.88 -4.89
C LEU A 5 -4.10 -16.89 -6.00
N ASN A 6 -5.10 -16.20 -6.55
CA ASN A 6 -4.90 -15.17 -7.57
C ASN A 6 -5.53 -13.86 -7.09
N LEU A 7 -5.00 -12.74 -7.58
CA LEU A 7 -5.67 -11.45 -7.44
C LEU A 7 -7.03 -11.48 -8.13
N THR A 8 -8.00 -10.77 -7.55
CA THR A 8 -9.22 -10.42 -8.28
C THR A 8 -8.80 -9.62 -9.51
N PRO A 9 -9.31 -9.93 -10.73
CA PRO A 9 -8.94 -9.20 -11.94
C PRO A 9 -9.15 -7.69 -11.80
N PHE A 10 -8.17 -6.91 -12.26
CA PHE A 10 -8.20 -5.46 -12.28
C PHE A 10 -7.62 -4.94 -13.60
N THR A 11 -7.92 -3.67 -13.91
CA THR A 11 -7.38 -2.97 -15.08
C THR A 11 -6.47 -1.84 -14.62
N VAL A 12 -5.29 -1.74 -15.21
CA VAL A 12 -4.44 -0.55 -15.07
C VAL A 12 -4.90 0.47 -16.10
N GLU A 13 -5.64 1.48 -15.64
CA GLU A 13 -6.17 2.54 -16.51
C GLU A 13 -5.06 3.49 -16.99
N SER A 14 -4.10 3.79 -16.12
CA SER A 14 -2.96 4.65 -16.44
C SER A 14 -1.84 4.49 -15.42
N GLU A 15 -0.61 4.78 -15.86
CA GLU A 15 0.56 4.92 -15.00
C GLU A 15 1.09 6.34 -15.12
N VAL A 16 1.31 6.99 -13.98
CA VAL A 16 1.76 8.38 -13.94
C VAL A 16 3.01 8.48 -13.08
N ASN A 17 4.11 8.93 -13.68
CA ASN A 17 5.42 8.99 -13.01
C ASN A 17 5.58 10.17 -12.06
N LYS A 18 4.71 11.19 -12.17
CA LYS A 18 4.72 12.36 -11.30
C LYS A 18 3.32 12.93 -11.18
N LEU A 19 2.87 13.10 -9.96
CA LEU A 19 1.60 13.74 -9.64
C LEU A 19 1.87 14.98 -8.77
N ASP A 20 1.22 16.07 -9.12
CA ASP A 20 0.99 17.15 -8.16
C ASP A 20 0.16 16.62 -7.00
N TYR A 21 0.23 17.28 -5.84
CA TYR A 21 -0.52 16.86 -4.67
C TYR A 21 -2.01 16.70 -4.98
N THR A 22 -2.54 15.52 -4.71
CA THR A 22 -3.97 15.23 -4.84
C THR A 22 -4.44 14.32 -3.71
N ILE A 23 -5.67 14.55 -3.25
CA ILE A 23 -6.37 13.59 -2.41
C ILE A 23 -7.26 12.77 -3.36
N PRO A 24 -7.01 11.46 -3.53
CA PRO A 24 -7.80 10.64 -4.45
C PRO A 24 -9.30 10.72 -4.14
N TYR A 25 -10.14 10.71 -5.18
CA TYR A 25 -11.60 10.81 -5.05
C TYR A 25 -12.18 9.82 -4.03
N GLY A 26 -11.71 8.56 -4.03
CA GLY A 26 -12.17 7.56 -3.07
C GLY A 26 -11.93 7.95 -1.60
N VAL A 27 -10.83 8.66 -1.32
CA VAL A 27 -10.49 9.11 0.03
C VAL A 27 -11.44 10.23 0.49
N THR A 28 -11.79 11.16 -0.40
CA THR A 28 -12.77 12.22 -0.07
C THR A 28 -14.19 11.69 -0.02
N MET A 29 -14.56 10.76 -0.91
CA MET A 29 -15.87 10.11 -0.95
C MET A 29 -16.23 9.38 0.36
N LEU A 30 -15.22 8.79 1.02
CA LEU A 30 -15.38 8.12 2.32
C LEU A 30 -15.36 9.08 3.52
N ASN A 31 -15.32 10.39 3.30
CA ASN A 31 -15.15 11.43 4.33
C ASN A 31 -13.90 11.23 5.22
N ALA A 32 -12.83 10.64 4.68
CA ALA A 32 -11.59 10.44 5.44
C ALA A 32 -10.98 11.78 5.89
N THR A 33 -11.10 12.83 5.05
CA THR A 33 -10.64 14.19 5.37
C THR A 33 -11.33 14.77 6.61
N GLU A 34 -12.61 14.49 6.82
CA GLU A 34 -13.34 14.90 8.02
C GLU A 34 -12.90 14.12 9.25
N ALA A 35 -12.57 12.84 9.10
CA ALA A 35 -11.97 12.05 10.18
C ALA A 35 -10.59 12.59 10.58
N TRP A 36 -9.77 13.00 9.60
CA TRP A 36 -8.46 13.60 9.85
C TRP A 36 -8.56 14.92 10.62
N LYS A 37 -9.54 15.78 10.28
CA LYS A 37 -9.83 17.05 11.01
C LYS A 37 -10.17 16.81 12.48
N LYS A 38 -10.75 15.64 12.80
CA LYS A 38 -11.05 15.19 14.17
C LYS A 38 -9.86 14.50 14.86
N GLY A 39 -8.71 14.40 14.18
CA GLY A 39 -7.48 13.76 14.68
C GLY A 39 -7.35 12.27 14.35
N TYR A 40 -8.34 11.65 13.70
CA TYR A 40 -8.32 10.23 13.35
C TYR A 40 -7.57 10.01 12.04
N THR A 41 -6.28 9.68 12.14
CA THR A 41 -5.37 9.54 10.99
C THR A 41 -4.79 8.13 10.84
N GLY A 42 -5.25 7.19 11.67
CA GLY A 42 -4.68 5.85 11.80
C GLY A 42 -3.42 5.76 12.65
N LYS A 43 -3.00 6.84 13.32
CA LYS A 43 -1.85 6.82 14.25
C LYS A 43 -2.05 5.73 15.31
N GLY A 44 -1.06 4.85 15.46
CA GLY A 44 -1.09 3.74 16.42
C GLY A 44 -1.75 2.46 15.89
N VAL A 45 -2.30 2.49 14.67
CA VAL A 45 -2.85 1.30 14.00
C VAL A 45 -1.81 0.69 13.06
N VAL A 46 -1.73 -0.63 13.07
CA VAL A 46 -0.93 -1.44 12.14
C VAL A 46 -1.87 -2.25 11.26
N VAL A 47 -1.67 -2.20 9.94
CA VAL A 47 -2.40 -2.99 8.96
C VAL A 47 -1.48 -4.09 8.40
N ALA A 48 -1.94 -5.33 8.32
CA ALA A 48 -1.24 -6.37 7.57
C ALA A 48 -1.77 -6.39 6.13
N ILE A 49 -0.90 -6.22 5.14
CA ILE A 49 -1.26 -6.25 3.72
C ILE A 49 -0.80 -7.59 3.16
N ILE A 50 -1.73 -8.44 2.72
CA ILE A 50 -1.42 -9.73 2.09
C ILE A 50 -1.64 -9.57 0.59
N ASP A 51 -0.55 -9.42 -0.17
CA ASP A 51 -0.62 -9.04 -1.58
C ASP A 51 0.66 -9.45 -2.35
N THR A 52 1.00 -8.78 -3.45
CA THR A 52 2.16 -9.05 -4.33
C THR A 52 3.49 -8.54 -3.79
N GLY A 53 3.48 -7.89 -2.64
CA GLY A 53 4.63 -7.19 -2.08
C GLY A 53 4.39 -5.69 -2.01
N CYS A 54 5.46 -4.91 -1.83
CA CYS A 54 5.40 -3.45 -1.83
C CYS A 54 6.76 -2.89 -2.27
N ASP A 55 6.77 -1.83 -3.07
CA ASP A 55 7.97 -1.00 -3.24
C ASP A 55 8.31 -0.37 -1.89
N THR A 56 9.35 -0.93 -1.24
CA THR A 56 9.77 -0.52 0.10
C THR A 56 10.45 0.84 0.15
N LYS A 57 10.82 1.38 -1.03
CA LYS A 57 11.52 2.65 -1.20
C LYS A 57 10.62 3.74 -1.79
N HIS A 58 9.34 3.44 -2.03
CA HIS A 58 8.41 4.41 -2.58
C HIS A 58 8.30 5.65 -1.68
N PRO A 59 8.55 6.88 -2.18
CA PRO A 59 8.60 8.09 -1.34
C PRO A 59 7.30 8.33 -0.56
N ALA A 60 6.14 8.06 -1.16
CA ALA A 60 4.86 8.22 -0.48
C ALA A 60 4.66 7.24 0.70
N LEU A 61 5.42 6.14 0.75
CA LEU A 61 5.32 5.11 1.78
C LEU A 61 6.48 5.18 2.80
N GLU A 62 7.33 6.20 2.71
CA GLU A 62 8.47 6.36 3.61
C GLU A 62 8.04 6.31 5.08
N GLY A 63 8.72 5.44 5.83
CA GLY A 63 8.47 5.20 7.24
C GLY A 63 7.12 4.56 7.55
N ARG A 64 6.27 4.18 6.57
CA ARG A 64 4.99 3.50 6.81
C ARG A 64 5.17 2.01 7.05
N ILE A 65 6.11 1.40 6.34
CA ILE A 65 6.43 -0.02 6.43
C ILE A 65 7.23 -0.27 7.71
N ILE A 66 6.76 -1.20 8.56
CA ILE A 66 7.45 -1.57 9.81
C ILE A 66 7.97 -3.01 9.80
N GLY A 67 7.77 -3.72 8.69
CA GLY A 67 8.26 -5.07 8.48
C GLY A 67 7.58 -5.73 7.29
N GLY A 68 8.04 -6.91 6.94
CA GLY A 68 7.41 -7.73 5.93
C GLY A 68 7.98 -9.14 5.88
N ARG A 69 7.32 -10.01 5.13
CA ARG A 69 7.81 -11.35 4.84
C ARG A 69 7.27 -11.85 3.52
N ASN A 70 8.09 -12.62 2.81
CA ASN A 70 7.73 -13.30 1.59
C ASN A 70 7.39 -14.78 1.85
N PHE A 71 6.27 -15.20 1.28
CA PHE A 71 5.72 -16.56 1.32
C PHE A 71 5.57 -17.16 -0.09
N THR A 72 6.05 -16.47 -1.12
CA THR A 72 6.01 -16.92 -2.52
C THR A 72 7.33 -17.58 -2.91
N SER A 73 7.38 -18.12 -4.13
CA SER A 73 8.60 -18.66 -4.73
C SER A 73 9.55 -17.59 -5.29
N ASP A 74 9.12 -16.34 -5.38
CA ASP A 74 9.95 -15.23 -5.85
C ASP A 74 11.22 -15.11 -5.02
N ASP A 75 12.27 -14.53 -5.62
CA ASP A 75 13.54 -14.29 -4.93
C ASP A 75 14.14 -15.56 -4.29
N ASN A 76 13.93 -16.71 -4.93
CA ASN A 76 14.29 -18.03 -4.42
C ASN A 76 13.69 -18.33 -3.04
N SER A 77 12.44 -17.88 -2.81
CA SER A 77 11.74 -18.00 -1.52
C SER A 77 12.46 -17.34 -0.35
N ASN A 78 13.27 -16.30 -0.62
CA ASN A 78 13.92 -15.55 0.46
C ASN A 78 12.85 -14.80 1.27
N PRO A 79 12.65 -15.15 2.56
CA PRO A 79 11.56 -14.58 3.37
C PRO A 79 11.74 -13.09 3.64
N ASP A 80 12.94 -12.53 3.50
CA ASP A 80 13.24 -11.14 3.81
C ASP A 80 13.15 -10.22 2.58
N ILE A 81 12.89 -10.76 1.38
CA ILE A 81 12.68 -9.98 0.15
C ILE A 81 11.20 -10.02 -0.22
N PHE A 82 10.51 -8.91 0.02
CA PHE A 82 9.07 -8.74 -0.21
C PHE A 82 8.76 -7.55 -1.14
N ASP A 83 9.69 -7.28 -2.06
CA ASP A 83 9.51 -6.27 -3.10
C ASP A 83 8.38 -6.66 -4.05
N ASP A 84 7.69 -5.64 -4.56
CA ASP A 84 6.58 -5.80 -5.49
C ASP A 84 7.09 -5.80 -6.94
N TYR A 85 6.75 -6.85 -7.69
CA TYR A 85 7.06 -6.95 -9.11
C TYR A 85 5.83 -6.81 -10.01
N GLN A 86 4.63 -6.78 -9.42
CA GLN A 86 3.36 -6.64 -10.15
C GLN A 86 2.77 -5.23 -10.00
N GLY A 87 3.02 -4.55 -8.88
CA GLY A 87 2.57 -3.19 -8.59
C GLY A 87 1.25 -3.11 -7.79
N HIS A 88 0.48 -4.19 -7.73
CA HIS A 88 -0.82 -4.21 -7.06
C HIS A 88 -0.69 -3.97 -5.55
N GLY A 89 0.20 -4.68 -4.86
CA GLY A 89 0.40 -4.52 -3.43
C GLY A 89 0.90 -3.12 -3.04
N THR A 90 1.76 -2.51 -3.87
CA THR A 90 2.18 -1.12 -3.70
C THR A 90 1.00 -0.14 -3.85
N HIS A 91 0.13 -0.36 -4.83
CA HIS A 91 -1.07 0.45 -5.03
C HIS A 91 -2.06 0.32 -3.85
N VAL A 92 -2.25 -0.89 -3.32
CA VAL A 92 -3.04 -1.16 -2.11
C VAL A 92 -2.44 -0.43 -0.91
N ALA A 93 -1.13 -0.54 -0.69
CA ALA A 93 -0.42 0.16 0.39
C ALA A 93 -0.57 1.69 0.29
N GLY A 94 -0.52 2.24 -0.93
CA GLY A 94 -0.74 3.66 -1.20
C GLY A 94 -2.14 4.11 -0.77
N THR A 95 -3.17 3.35 -1.16
CA THR A 95 -4.57 3.63 -0.79
C THR A 95 -4.77 3.64 0.73
N ILE A 96 -4.11 2.73 1.45
CA ILE A 96 -4.22 2.62 2.91
C ILE A 96 -3.45 3.73 3.62
N ALA A 97 -2.15 3.87 3.33
CA ALA A 97 -1.21 4.52 4.24
C ALA A 97 -0.28 5.55 3.57
N ALA A 98 -0.46 5.93 2.29
CA ALA A 98 0.39 6.95 1.69
C ALA A 98 0.41 8.23 2.55
N ASN A 99 1.61 8.73 2.82
CA ASN A 99 1.86 9.91 3.63
C ASN A 99 1.16 11.14 3.04
N THR A 100 0.85 12.11 3.89
CA THR A 100 0.47 13.45 3.43
C THR A 100 1.72 14.23 3.04
N THR A 101 2.03 14.27 1.75
CA THR A 101 3.20 14.97 1.19
C THR A 101 2.79 16.10 0.24
N PRO A 102 3.62 17.14 0.00
CA PRO A 102 3.32 18.21 -0.95
C PRO A 102 3.24 17.80 -2.43
N VAL A 103 3.51 16.53 -2.73
CA VAL A 103 3.45 15.91 -4.06
C VAL A 103 2.86 14.50 -3.91
N GLY A 104 2.29 13.93 -4.97
CA GLY A 104 1.71 12.59 -4.94
C GLY A 104 0.33 12.52 -4.29
N ILE A 105 0.01 11.36 -3.70
CA ILE A 105 -1.30 11.04 -3.14
C ILE A 105 -1.25 10.89 -1.61
N THR A 106 -2.40 11.02 -0.94
CA THR A 106 -2.59 10.69 0.48
C THR A 106 -3.54 9.51 0.63
N GLY A 107 -3.16 8.52 1.45
CA GLY A 107 -4.00 7.36 1.75
C GLY A 107 -5.09 7.66 2.79
N VAL A 108 -6.00 6.72 3.01
CA VAL A 108 -7.12 6.87 3.96
C VAL A 108 -6.64 7.05 5.41
N ALA A 109 -5.59 6.34 5.80
CA ALA A 109 -5.01 6.35 7.15
C ALA A 109 -3.52 6.72 7.08
N PRO A 110 -3.18 7.98 6.74
CA PRO A 110 -1.83 8.39 6.37
C PRO A 110 -0.82 8.32 7.53
N ARG A 111 -1.29 8.14 8.77
CA ARG A 111 -0.44 7.97 9.96
C ARG A 111 -0.42 6.54 10.51
N SER A 112 -1.10 5.60 9.84
CA SER A 112 -0.95 4.17 10.14
C SER A 112 0.43 3.65 9.74
N LYS A 113 0.74 2.46 10.23
CA LYS A 113 1.88 1.65 9.77
C LYS A 113 1.35 0.38 9.13
N PHE A 114 2.17 -0.31 8.36
CA PHE A 114 1.79 -1.63 7.85
C PHE A 114 2.93 -2.62 7.82
N ILE A 115 2.55 -3.90 7.86
CA ILE A 115 3.42 -5.05 7.64
C ILE A 115 3.05 -5.63 6.28
N ASN A 116 4.06 -5.85 5.44
CA ASN A 116 3.86 -6.36 4.09
C ASN A 116 4.04 -7.89 4.04
N ILE A 117 2.99 -8.61 3.70
CA ILE A 117 2.97 -10.06 3.57
C ILE A 117 2.87 -10.35 2.07
N LYS A 118 4.01 -10.61 1.43
CA LYS A 118 4.04 -11.03 0.02
C LYS A 118 3.55 -12.48 -0.05
N GLY A 119 2.28 -12.64 -0.39
CA GLY A 119 1.57 -13.93 -0.42
C GLY A 119 1.12 -14.35 -1.81
N ILE A 120 1.24 -13.46 -2.79
CA ILE A 120 0.92 -13.69 -4.21
C ILE A 120 2.17 -13.35 -5.02
N GLY A 121 2.60 -14.27 -5.88
CA GLY A 121 3.80 -14.15 -6.73
C GLY A 121 3.43 -14.35 -8.18
#